data_AF-A0A968X2E2-F1
#
_entry.id   AF-A0A968X2E2-F1
#
_cell.length_a   1.000
_cell.length_b   1.000
_cell.length_c   1.000
_cell.angle_alpha   90.00
_cell.angle_beta   90.00
_cell.angle_gamma   90.00
#
_symmetry.space_group_name_H-M   'P 1'
#
loop_
_entity.id
_entity.type
_entity.pdbx_description
1 polymer ?
#
loop_
_entity_poly.entity_id
_entity_poly.type
_entity_poly.pdbx_seq_one_letter_code
_entity_poly.pdbx_strand_id
1 'polypeptide(L)'
;MTYLYDTTLRDGTQGEGVNLSVEDKLKIAKRLDEFGMHYIEGGWPGSNPKDAEFFTRAKQLNFKQAKLTAFGSTRRAQGDVVTDPQIKMLLDAETPAVTMVAKTSILHVTHVLETTLEENLKMIADSVAYFKSKGKEVLHDAEHFFDGFKLDKDYALATLRAARDAGADWLVLCDTNGGTMALGDRRDCEDHHR
;
A
#
# COMPACT_ATOMS: atom_id res chain seq x y z
N MET A 1 10.50 -12.06 -14.39
CA MET A 1 10.88 -10.64 -14.25
C MET A 1 10.63 -10.26 -12.81
N THR A 2 11.60 -9.62 -12.15
CA THR A 2 11.50 -9.25 -10.74
C THR A 2 11.49 -7.74 -10.65
N TYR A 3 10.55 -7.19 -9.89
CA TYR A 3 10.43 -5.76 -9.66
C TYR A 3 10.92 -5.43 -8.25
N LEU A 4 11.56 -4.28 -8.12
CA LEU A 4 12.09 -3.77 -6.86
C LEU A 4 11.26 -2.56 -6.45
N TYR A 5 10.65 -2.66 -5.28
CA TYR A 5 9.81 -1.63 -4.68
C TYR A 5 10.48 -1.15 -3.40
N ASP A 6 10.99 0.08 -3.40
CA ASP A 6 11.71 0.65 -2.26
C ASP A 6 10.77 1.50 -1.40
N THR A 7 10.75 1.22 -0.09
CA THR A 7 9.95 1.93 0.92
C THR A 7 10.78 2.83 1.84
N THR A 8 12.05 3.09 1.50
CA THR A 8 13.00 3.84 2.35
C THR A 8 12.44 5.21 2.75
N LEU A 9 11.75 5.90 1.84
CA LEU A 9 11.22 7.26 2.04
C LEU A 9 9.86 7.33 2.76
N ARG A 10 9.23 6.17 3.02
CA ARG A 10 7.99 6.05 3.80
C ARG A 10 8.25 5.21 5.03
N ASP A 11 8.28 3.90 4.86
CA ASP A 11 8.36 2.92 5.95
C ASP A 11 9.71 3.03 6.68
N GLY A 12 10.79 3.21 5.92
CA GLY A 12 12.14 3.43 6.47
C GLY A 12 12.29 4.71 7.31
N THR A 13 11.34 5.64 7.21
CA THR A 13 11.33 6.88 8.00
C THR A 13 10.42 6.85 9.23
N GLN A 14 9.69 5.76 9.47
CA GLN A 14 8.79 5.65 10.63
C GLN A 14 9.53 5.31 11.94
N GLY A 15 10.80 4.91 11.87
CA GLY A 15 11.63 4.62 13.03
C GLY A 15 11.95 5.88 13.84
N GLU A 16 11.99 5.75 15.17
CA GLU A 16 12.41 6.84 16.05
C GLU A 16 13.80 7.37 15.67
N GLY A 17 13.94 8.70 15.65
CA GLY A 17 15.20 9.37 15.33
C GLY A 17 15.51 9.52 13.84
N VAL A 18 14.68 8.96 12.94
CA VAL A 18 14.82 9.17 11.49
C VAL A 18 13.97 10.36 11.06
N ASN A 19 14.62 11.47 10.70
CA ASN A 19 13.92 12.67 10.24
C ASN A 19 14.61 13.22 8.99
N LEU A 20 14.00 13.01 7.84
CA LEU A 20 14.50 13.53 6.57
C LEU A 20 13.93 14.93 6.31
N SER A 21 14.78 15.84 5.84
CA SER A 21 14.29 17.06 5.19
C SER A 21 13.72 16.72 3.80
N VAL A 22 12.91 17.63 3.24
CA VAL A 22 12.42 17.46 1.85
C VAL A 22 13.58 17.34 0.86
N GLU A 23 14.67 18.08 1.09
CA GLU A 23 15.89 17.98 0.28
C GLU A 23 16.53 16.58 0.34
N ASP A 24 16.56 15.98 1.54
CA ASP A 24 17.10 14.64 1.71
C ASP A 24 16.24 13.62 0.98
N LYS A 25 14.91 13.72 1.10
CA LYS A 25 13.98 12.85 0.35
C LYS A 25 14.21 12.96 -1.16
N LEU A 26 14.34 14.17 -1.71
CA LEU A 26 14.60 14.38 -3.14
C LEU A 26 15.94 13.81 -3.59
N LYS A 27 17.01 13.96 -2.79
CA LYS A 27 18.33 13.38 -3.08
C LYS A 27 18.28 11.87 -3.05
N ILE A 28 17.67 11.28 -2.01
CA ILE A 28 17.55 9.83 -1.85
C ILE A 28 16.71 9.25 -2.99
N ALA A 29 15.58 9.86 -3.35
CA ALA A 29 14.76 9.40 -4.48
C ALA A 29 15.56 9.32 -5.79
N LYS A 30 16.40 10.34 -6.09
CA LYS A 30 17.31 10.29 -7.25
C LYS A 30 18.30 9.14 -7.15
N ARG A 31 18.89 8.90 -5.97
CA ARG A 31 19.85 7.80 -5.76
C ARG A 31 19.20 6.43 -5.91
N LEU A 32 17.96 6.26 -5.46
CA LEU A 32 17.21 5.02 -5.62
C LEU A 32 16.91 4.72 -7.10
N ASP A 33 16.54 5.74 -7.88
CA ASP A 33 16.38 5.61 -9.34
C ASP A 33 17.70 5.30 -10.04
N GLU A 34 18.79 6.00 -9.68
CA GLU A 34 20.15 5.72 -10.18
C GLU A 34 20.62 4.30 -9.85
N PHE A 35 20.25 3.77 -8.69
CA PHE A 35 20.55 2.41 -8.26
C PHE A 35 19.79 1.34 -9.07
N GLY A 36 18.67 1.72 -9.68
CA GLY A 36 17.85 0.81 -10.49
C GLY A 36 16.58 0.31 -9.80
N MET A 37 16.04 1.05 -8.82
CA MET A 37 14.71 0.75 -8.28
C MET A 37 13.62 0.94 -9.33
N HIS A 38 12.59 0.09 -9.30
CA HIS A 38 11.47 0.15 -10.23
C HIS A 38 10.34 1.02 -9.70
N TYR A 39 10.14 0.99 -8.37
CA TYR A 39 9.19 1.84 -7.66
C TYR A 39 9.88 2.47 -6.46
N ILE A 40 9.53 3.72 -6.19
CA ILE A 40 9.98 4.47 -5.01
C ILE A 40 8.73 4.95 -4.28
N GLU A 41 8.46 4.44 -3.09
CA GLU A 41 7.37 4.90 -2.25
C GLU A 41 7.74 6.19 -1.53
N GLY A 42 7.20 7.30 -2.01
CA GLY A 42 7.63 8.65 -1.65
C GLY A 42 7.14 9.16 -0.30
N GLY A 43 6.24 8.44 0.38
CA GLY A 43 5.57 8.88 1.60
C GLY A 43 4.05 8.97 1.45
N TRP A 44 3.40 9.56 2.45
CA TRP A 44 1.95 9.73 2.52
C TRP A 44 1.59 11.22 2.44
N PRO A 45 1.15 11.72 1.26
CA PRO A 45 0.91 13.16 1.04
C PRO A 45 -0.06 13.80 2.05
N GLY A 46 -1.12 13.09 2.42
CA GLY A 46 -2.10 13.53 3.42
C GLY A 46 -1.71 13.37 4.89
N SER A 47 -0.52 12.83 5.21
CA SER A 47 -0.12 12.60 6.60
C SER A 47 0.62 13.79 7.23
N ASN A 48 1.48 14.47 6.46
CA ASN A 48 2.29 15.57 6.97
C ASN A 48 2.69 16.55 5.85
N PRO A 49 2.97 17.83 6.18
CA PRO A 49 3.31 18.85 5.18
C PRO A 49 4.59 18.57 4.38
N LYS A 50 5.57 17.87 4.95
CA LYS A 50 6.83 17.57 4.26
C LYS A 50 6.62 16.59 3.11
N ASP A 51 5.73 15.61 3.30
CA ASP A 51 5.40 14.66 2.23
C ASP A 51 4.66 15.36 1.09
N ALA A 52 3.69 16.22 1.40
CA ALA A 52 3.00 17.03 0.39
C ALA A 52 3.97 17.93 -0.40
N GLU A 53 4.90 18.59 0.29
CA GLU A 53 5.95 19.39 -0.36
C GLU A 53 6.89 18.51 -1.20
N PHE A 54 7.30 17.35 -0.68
CA PHE A 54 8.13 16.39 -1.41
C PHE A 54 7.47 15.98 -2.72
N PHE A 55 6.20 15.56 -2.73
CA PHE A 55 5.51 15.20 -3.97
C PHE A 55 5.38 16.38 -4.93
N THR A 56 5.11 17.59 -4.41
CA THR A 56 5.06 18.80 -5.24
C THR A 56 6.38 19.06 -5.95
N ARG A 57 7.51 18.93 -5.24
CA ARG A 57 8.85 19.17 -5.79
C ARG A 57 9.37 18.00 -6.62
N ALA A 58 8.96 16.77 -6.28
CA ALA A 58 9.35 15.57 -6.99
C ALA A 58 8.85 15.55 -8.45
N LYS A 59 7.79 16.31 -8.77
CA LYS A 59 7.31 16.53 -10.16
C LYS A 59 8.39 17.11 -11.08
N GLN A 60 9.39 17.80 -10.53
CA GLN A 60 10.51 18.36 -11.29
C GLN A 60 11.66 17.37 -11.48
N LEU A 61 11.57 16.16 -10.89
CA LEU A 61 12.58 15.14 -11.03
C LEU A 61 12.32 14.29 -12.28
N ASN A 62 13.37 14.14 -13.08
CA ASN A 62 13.37 13.22 -14.20
C ASN A 62 13.96 11.88 -13.74
N PHE A 63 13.09 10.95 -13.37
CA PHE A 63 13.50 9.56 -13.11
C PHE A 63 13.81 8.85 -14.43
N LYS A 64 14.88 8.05 -14.45
CA LYS A 64 15.28 7.26 -15.61
C LYS A 64 14.37 6.05 -15.80
N GLN A 65 13.93 5.44 -14.70
CA GLN A 65 13.13 4.21 -14.73
C GLN A 65 12.11 4.10 -13.60
N ALA A 66 12.39 4.69 -12.43
CA ALA A 66 11.56 4.51 -11.26
C ALA A 66 10.20 5.20 -11.44
N LYS A 67 9.14 4.48 -11.07
CA LYS A 67 7.81 5.06 -10.86
C LYS A 67 7.74 5.55 -9.43
N LEU A 68 7.60 6.86 -9.26
CA LEU A 68 7.27 7.42 -7.95
C LEU A 68 5.86 6.97 -7.54
N THR A 69 5.71 6.56 -6.30
CA THR A 69 4.46 6.00 -5.78
C THR A 69 4.03 6.75 -4.52
N ALA A 70 2.80 7.23 -4.47
CA ALA A 70 2.21 7.79 -3.26
C ALA A 70 1.57 6.68 -2.42
N PHE A 71 1.78 6.68 -1.12
CA PHE A 71 1.16 5.73 -0.19
C PHE A 71 -0.05 6.37 0.50
N GLY A 72 -1.11 5.61 0.71
CA GLY A 72 -2.23 6.03 1.55
C GLY A 72 -3.29 4.94 1.73
N SER A 73 -4.32 5.23 2.51
CA SER A 73 -5.41 4.30 2.77
C SER A 73 -6.54 4.40 1.75
N THR A 74 -7.41 3.39 1.72
CA THR A 74 -8.71 3.43 1.02
C THR A 74 -9.56 4.63 1.46
N ARG A 75 -10.65 4.90 0.73
CA ARG A 75 -11.71 5.80 1.17
C ARG A 75 -12.18 5.43 2.58
N ARG A 76 -12.69 6.42 3.32
CA ARG A 76 -13.27 6.20 4.64
C ARG A 76 -14.51 5.30 4.56
N ALA A 77 -14.77 4.57 5.64
CA ALA A 77 -15.97 3.77 5.79
C ALA A 77 -17.21 4.63 5.60
N GLN A 78 -18.18 4.14 4.82
CA GLN A 78 -19.43 4.82 4.47
C GLN A 78 -19.27 6.16 3.72
N GLY A 79 -18.04 6.53 3.36
CA GLY A 79 -17.74 7.74 2.58
C GLY A 79 -17.81 7.50 1.07
N ASP A 80 -17.89 8.58 0.30
CA ASP A 80 -17.80 8.56 -1.16
C ASP A 80 -16.35 8.77 -1.60
N VAL A 81 -15.82 7.84 -2.41
CA VAL A 81 -14.45 7.84 -2.95
C VAL A 81 -14.09 9.14 -3.68
N VAL A 82 -15.05 9.77 -4.36
CA VAL A 82 -14.83 10.98 -5.17
C VAL A 82 -14.62 12.20 -4.29
N THR A 83 -15.32 12.27 -3.16
CA THR A 83 -15.26 13.41 -2.22
C THR A 83 -14.28 13.18 -1.07
N ASP A 84 -13.72 11.98 -0.95
CA ASP A 84 -12.84 11.62 0.14
C ASP A 84 -11.55 12.47 0.12
N PRO A 85 -11.23 13.22 1.19
CA PRO A 85 -10.06 14.07 1.23
C PRO A 85 -8.73 13.32 1.07
N GLN A 86 -8.63 12.11 1.62
CA GLN A 86 -7.44 11.26 1.53
C GLN A 86 -7.21 10.82 0.09
N ILE A 87 -8.27 10.41 -0.60
CA ILE A 87 -8.22 10.05 -2.03
C ILE A 87 -7.83 11.27 -2.88
N LYS A 88 -8.40 12.45 -2.59
CA LYS A 88 -8.04 13.68 -3.28
C LYS A 88 -6.55 14.02 -3.11
N MET A 89 -6.01 13.93 -1.90
CA MET A 89 -4.60 14.21 -1.63
C MET A 89 -3.65 13.24 -2.37
N LEU A 90 -4.04 11.98 -2.51
CA LEU A 90 -3.29 11.00 -3.32
C LEU A 90 -3.34 11.32 -4.82
N LEU A 91 -4.47 11.83 -5.34
CA LEU A 91 -4.55 12.29 -6.73
C LEU A 91 -3.71 13.54 -6.99
N ASP A 92 -3.75 14.50 -6.07
CA ASP A 92 -3.00 15.78 -6.15
C ASP A 92 -1.47 15.57 -6.11
N ALA A 93 -1.01 14.43 -5.57
CA ALA A 93 0.39 14.01 -5.63
C ALA A 93 0.86 13.75 -7.08
N GLU A 94 -0.07 13.49 -8.01
CA GLU A 94 0.17 13.28 -9.44
C GLU A 94 1.20 12.18 -9.77
N THR A 95 1.38 11.21 -8.89
CA THR A 95 2.28 10.07 -9.10
C THR A 95 1.75 9.10 -10.17
N PRO A 96 2.60 8.42 -10.95
CA PRO A 96 2.13 7.39 -11.90
C PRO A 96 1.51 6.17 -11.22
N ALA A 97 1.95 5.84 -10.01
CA ALA A 97 1.45 4.74 -9.21
C ALA A 97 0.97 5.20 -7.83
N VAL A 98 0.07 4.43 -7.23
CA VAL A 98 -0.39 4.60 -5.85
C VAL A 98 -0.37 3.25 -5.13
N THR A 99 0.10 3.24 -3.88
CA THR A 99 0.01 2.10 -2.99
C THR A 99 -1.08 2.37 -1.97
N MET A 100 -2.08 1.49 -1.99
CA MET A 100 -3.31 1.59 -1.24
C MET A 100 -3.31 0.54 -0.13
N VAL A 101 -3.08 0.98 1.10
CA VAL A 101 -3.16 0.12 2.28
C VAL A 101 -4.61 -0.17 2.65
N ALA A 102 -4.91 -1.44 2.88
CA ALA A 102 -6.22 -1.91 3.31
C ALA A 102 -6.09 -3.00 4.36
N LYS A 103 -6.99 -2.99 5.35
CA LYS A 103 -7.00 -3.99 6.42
C LYS A 103 -7.48 -5.34 5.86
N THR A 104 -6.69 -6.39 6.09
CA THR A 104 -7.00 -7.75 5.64
C THR A 104 -7.35 -8.72 6.77
N SER A 105 -7.26 -8.26 8.02
CA SER A 105 -7.66 -9.01 9.21
C SER A 105 -9.03 -8.56 9.72
N ILE A 106 -9.93 -9.50 10.02
CA ILE A 106 -11.27 -9.19 10.55
C ILE A 106 -11.19 -8.35 11.84
N LEU A 107 -10.18 -8.57 12.69
CA LEU A 107 -9.98 -7.80 13.93
C LEU A 107 -9.70 -6.33 13.64
N HIS A 108 -8.85 -6.06 12.65
CA HIS A 108 -8.52 -4.68 12.29
C HIS A 108 -9.70 -3.97 11.62
N VAL A 109 -10.52 -4.72 10.87
CA VAL A 109 -11.73 -4.16 10.28
C VAL A 109 -12.74 -3.77 11.35
N THR A 110 -12.99 -4.64 12.34
CA THR A 110 -14.00 -4.38 13.37
C THR A 110 -13.53 -3.43 14.48
N HIS A 111 -12.24 -3.42 14.81
CA HIS A 111 -11.71 -2.66 15.95
C HIS A 111 -10.87 -1.44 15.60
N VAL A 112 -10.32 -1.35 14.38
CA VAL A 112 -9.53 -0.18 13.95
C VAL A 112 -10.31 0.67 12.94
N LEU A 113 -10.95 0.04 11.95
CA LEU A 113 -11.82 0.75 11.02
C LEU A 113 -13.23 0.97 11.56
N GLU A 114 -13.62 0.22 12.59
CA GLU A 114 -14.95 0.25 13.22
C GLU A 114 -16.09 0.13 12.18
N THR A 115 -15.90 -0.75 11.20
CA THR A 115 -16.86 -0.98 10.10
C THR A 115 -17.11 -2.48 9.86
N THR A 116 -17.99 -2.79 8.91
CA THR A 116 -18.32 -4.18 8.56
C THR A 116 -17.31 -4.76 7.55
N LEU A 117 -17.21 -6.08 7.53
CA LEU A 117 -16.39 -6.81 6.54
C LEU A 117 -16.81 -6.47 5.10
N GLU A 118 -18.12 -6.43 4.85
CA GLU A 118 -18.66 -6.06 3.53
C GLU A 118 -18.29 -4.63 3.14
N GLU A 119 -18.36 -3.69 4.08
CA GLU A 119 -18.00 -2.30 3.81
C GLU A 119 -16.51 -2.15 3.53
N ASN A 120 -15.63 -2.88 4.22
CA ASN A 120 -14.21 -2.88 3.91
C ASN A 120 -13.92 -3.41 2.49
N LEU A 121 -14.62 -4.46 2.04
CA LEU A 121 -14.50 -4.94 0.65
C LEU A 121 -14.94 -3.87 -0.37
N LYS A 122 -16.01 -3.13 -0.09
CA LYS A 122 -16.44 -2.00 -0.92
C LYS A 122 -15.43 -0.86 -0.90
N MET A 123 -14.88 -0.50 0.27
CA MET A 123 -13.84 0.52 0.40
C MET A 123 -12.62 0.18 -0.48
N ILE A 124 -12.18 -1.08 -0.48
CA ILE A 124 -11.09 -1.57 -1.34
C ILE A 124 -11.48 -1.42 -2.81
N ALA A 125 -12.61 -2.01 -3.22
CA ALA A 125 -13.02 -2.03 -4.62
C ALA A 125 -13.22 -0.62 -5.19
N ASP A 126 -13.93 0.26 -4.46
CA ASP A 126 -14.21 1.63 -4.87
C ASP A 126 -12.92 2.44 -5.03
N SER A 127 -12.00 2.33 -4.06
CA SER A 127 -10.74 3.08 -4.07
C SER A 127 -9.85 2.64 -5.23
N VAL A 128 -9.68 1.33 -5.41
CA VAL A 128 -8.88 0.77 -6.51
C VAL A 128 -9.48 1.18 -7.84
N ALA A 129 -10.77 0.90 -8.06
CA ALA A 129 -11.45 1.22 -9.32
C ALA A 129 -11.37 2.72 -9.65
N TYR A 130 -11.49 3.58 -8.63
CA TYR A 130 -11.38 5.02 -8.83
C TYR A 130 -9.98 5.42 -9.30
N PHE A 131 -8.90 4.97 -8.66
CA PHE A 131 -7.54 5.27 -9.12
C PHE A 131 -7.25 4.69 -10.52
N LYS A 132 -7.73 3.48 -10.81
CA LYS A 132 -7.65 2.88 -12.14
C LYS A 132 -8.38 3.75 -13.19
N SER A 133 -9.56 4.27 -12.86
CA SER A 133 -10.30 5.20 -13.74
C SER A 133 -9.56 6.52 -14.02
N LYS A 134 -8.60 6.89 -13.15
CA LYS A 134 -7.72 8.05 -13.33
C LYS A 134 -6.40 7.69 -14.03
N GLY A 135 -6.29 6.48 -14.58
CA GLY A 135 -5.11 6.01 -15.31
C GLY A 135 -3.90 5.72 -14.43
N LYS A 136 -4.10 5.52 -13.11
CA LYS A 136 -3.03 5.16 -12.19
C LYS A 136 -2.75 3.67 -12.22
N GLU A 137 -1.49 3.33 -11.96
CA GLU A 137 -1.13 2.00 -11.50
C GLU A 137 -1.44 1.87 -10.00
N VAL A 138 -2.02 0.76 -9.58
CA VAL A 138 -2.50 0.56 -8.21
C VAL A 138 -1.87 -0.68 -7.62
N LEU A 139 -1.15 -0.48 -6.51
CA LEU A 139 -0.65 -1.54 -5.65
C LEU A 139 -1.58 -1.65 -4.46
N HIS A 140 -2.20 -2.81 -4.28
CA HIS A 140 -3.00 -3.11 -3.09
C HIS A 140 -2.09 -3.69 -2.01
N ASP A 141 -1.85 -2.91 -0.97
CA ASP A 141 -1.11 -3.32 0.23
C ASP A 141 -2.09 -3.98 1.21
N ALA A 142 -2.05 -5.32 1.26
CA ALA A 142 -2.89 -6.15 2.11
C ALA A 142 -2.27 -6.22 3.51
N GLU A 143 -2.53 -5.18 4.31
CA GLU A 143 -2.01 -5.06 5.66
C GLU A 143 -2.56 -6.14 6.60
N HIS A 144 -1.68 -6.72 7.41
CA HIS A 144 -1.93 -7.89 8.25
C HIS A 144 -2.45 -9.11 7.47
N PHE A 145 -2.01 -9.31 6.22
CA PHE A 145 -2.50 -10.41 5.39
C PHE A 145 -2.30 -11.77 6.06
N PHE A 146 -1.11 -12.09 6.55
CA PHE A 146 -0.81 -13.43 7.07
C PHE A 146 -1.54 -13.74 8.37
N ASP A 147 -1.68 -12.77 9.27
CA ASP A 147 -2.47 -12.93 10.50
C ASP A 147 -3.97 -13.00 10.19
N GLY A 148 -4.44 -12.15 9.27
CA GLY A 148 -5.80 -12.19 8.76
C GLY A 148 -6.14 -13.53 8.12
N PHE A 149 -5.21 -14.10 7.34
CA PHE A 149 -5.37 -15.39 6.67
C PHE A 149 -5.44 -16.56 7.65
N LYS A 150 -4.65 -16.54 8.74
CA LYS A 150 -4.72 -17.55 9.80
C LYS A 150 -6.05 -17.48 10.56
N LEU A 151 -6.58 -16.26 10.74
CA LEU A 151 -7.80 -16.02 11.49
C LEU A 151 -9.06 -16.33 10.67
N ASP A 152 -9.10 -15.84 9.43
CA ASP A 152 -10.17 -16.09 8.47
C ASP A 152 -9.61 -16.04 7.04
N LYS A 153 -9.28 -17.22 6.53
CA LYS A 153 -8.72 -17.41 5.18
C LYS A 153 -9.63 -16.90 4.08
N ASP A 154 -10.93 -17.13 4.18
CA ASP A 154 -11.86 -16.81 3.12
C ASP A 154 -12.04 -15.30 3.00
N TYR A 155 -12.12 -14.61 4.14
CA TYR A 155 -12.15 -13.15 4.18
C TYR A 155 -10.82 -12.53 3.71
N ALA A 156 -9.67 -13.02 4.17
CA ALA A 156 -8.37 -12.51 3.74
C ALA A 156 -8.18 -12.64 2.22
N LEU A 157 -8.65 -13.73 1.62
CA LEU A 157 -8.66 -13.89 0.16
C LEU A 157 -9.74 -13.04 -0.52
N ALA A 158 -10.84 -12.71 0.16
CA ALA A 158 -11.88 -11.83 -0.37
C ALA A 158 -11.38 -10.39 -0.54
N THR A 159 -10.53 -9.87 0.35
CA THR A 159 -9.94 -8.53 0.19
C THR A 159 -9.05 -8.46 -1.06
N LEU A 160 -8.23 -9.49 -1.29
CA LEU A 160 -7.41 -9.61 -2.50
C LEU A 160 -8.26 -9.71 -3.77
N ARG A 161 -9.36 -10.48 -3.72
CA ARG A 161 -10.30 -10.59 -4.84
C ARG A 161 -10.97 -9.26 -5.15
N ALA A 162 -11.42 -8.51 -4.13
CA ALA A 162 -12.00 -7.20 -4.31
C ALA A 162 -11.03 -6.23 -4.99
N ALA A 163 -9.75 -6.21 -4.59
CA ALA A 163 -8.73 -5.40 -5.22
C ALA A 163 -8.43 -5.84 -6.67
N ARG A 164 -8.25 -7.14 -6.91
CA ARG A 164 -8.01 -7.71 -8.24
C ARG A 164 -9.15 -7.39 -9.20
N ASP A 165 -10.39 -7.62 -8.78
CA ASP A 165 -11.57 -7.46 -9.62
C ASP A 165 -11.85 -5.98 -9.93
N ALA A 166 -11.44 -5.07 -9.03
CA ALA A 166 -11.43 -3.63 -9.27
C ALA A 166 -10.26 -3.14 -10.16
N GLY A 167 -9.31 -4.03 -10.49
CA GLY A 167 -8.25 -3.77 -11.45
C GLY A 167 -6.88 -3.39 -10.85
N ALA A 168 -6.61 -3.75 -9.60
CA ALA A 168 -5.27 -3.57 -9.01
C ALA A 168 -4.21 -4.30 -9.86
N ASP A 169 -3.07 -3.65 -10.08
CA ASP A 169 -1.94 -4.20 -10.86
C ASP A 169 -1.05 -5.09 -10.00
N TRP A 170 -0.98 -4.81 -8.69
CA TRP A 170 -0.21 -5.58 -7.72
C TRP A 170 -1.06 -5.91 -6.49
N LEU A 171 -0.90 -7.13 -6.00
CA LEU A 171 -1.37 -7.56 -4.69
C LEU A 171 -0.13 -7.80 -3.82
N VAL A 172 0.04 -6.98 -2.78
CA VAL A 172 1.20 -7.03 -1.88
C VAL A 172 0.75 -7.67 -0.57
N LEU A 173 1.29 -8.86 -0.27
CA LEU A 173 0.94 -9.61 0.94
C LEU A 173 1.88 -9.21 2.08
N CYS A 174 1.37 -8.46 3.06
CA CYS A 174 2.22 -7.89 4.10
C CYS A 174 2.25 -8.76 5.37
N ASP A 175 3.46 -9.09 5.83
CA ASP A 175 3.72 -9.63 7.16
C ASP A 175 3.92 -8.49 8.16
N THR A 176 2.84 -7.77 8.45
CA THR A 176 2.89 -6.49 9.16
C THR A 176 3.52 -6.59 10.56
N ASN A 177 3.27 -7.67 11.29
CA ASN A 177 3.86 -7.87 12.62
C ASN A 177 5.29 -8.43 12.54
N GLY A 178 5.69 -8.95 11.38
CA GLY A 178 6.89 -9.77 11.23
C GLY A 178 6.78 -11.13 11.93
N GLY A 179 7.62 -12.07 11.51
CA GLY A 179 7.75 -13.37 12.16
C GLY A 179 6.83 -14.46 11.60
N THR A 180 6.17 -14.22 10.46
CA THR A 180 5.60 -15.32 9.69
C THR A 180 6.74 -16.17 9.14
N MET A 181 6.78 -17.45 9.52
CA MET A 181 7.80 -18.37 9.02
C MET A 181 7.62 -18.58 7.51
N ALA A 182 8.68 -18.27 6.75
CA ALA A 182 8.72 -18.58 5.34
C ALA A 182 8.76 -20.10 5.18
N LEU A 183 7.67 -20.66 4.65
CA LEU A 183 7.35 -22.09 4.63
C LEU A 183 6.99 -22.60 6.02
N GLY A 184 5.71 -22.98 6.17
CA GLY A 184 5.24 -23.70 7.33
C GLY A 184 6.17 -24.87 7.62
N ASP A 185 6.45 -25.06 8.90
CA ASP A 185 7.00 -26.29 9.42
C ASP A 185 6.42 -27.49 8.67
N ARG A 186 7.28 -28.42 8.21
CA ARG A 186 6.91 -29.58 7.38
C ARG A 186 5.96 -30.57 8.07
N ARG A 187 5.27 -30.17 9.13
CA ARG A 187 4.42 -31.02 9.97
C ARG A 187 3.02 -31.25 9.40
N ASP A 188 2.55 -30.45 8.44
CA ASP A 188 1.24 -30.67 7.79
C ASP A 188 1.28 -31.65 6.59
N CYS A 189 2.45 -32.20 6.23
CA CYS A 189 2.58 -33.18 5.14
C CYS A 189 2.62 -34.65 5.60
N GLU A 190 2.59 -34.95 6.90
CA GLU A 190 2.67 -36.34 7.40
C GLU A 190 1.32 -36.97 7.79
N ASP A 191 0.22 -36.22 7.83
CA ASP A 191 -1.08 -36.74 8.30
C ASP A 191 -1.96 -37.41 7.23
N HIS A 192 -1.40 -37.85 6.10
CA HIS A 192 -2.14 -38.62 5.07
C HIS A 192 -1.60 -40.04 4.80
N HIS A 193 -0.84 -40.60 5.74
CA HIS A 193 -0.50 -42.04 5.73
C HIS A 193 -0.81 -42.73 7.06
N ARG A 194 -2.10 -42.87 7.38
CA ARG A 194 -2.67 -44.03 8.09
C ARG A 194 -4.08 -44.33 7.61
#